data_AF-A0A4P5VPF5-F1
#
_entry.id   AF-A0A4P5VPF5-F1
#
_cell.length_a   1.000
_cell.length_b   1.000
_cell.length_c   1.000
_cell.angle_alpha   90.00
_cell.angle_beta   90.00
_cell.angle_gamma   90.00
#
_symmetry.space_group_name_H-M   'P 1'
#
loop_
_entity.id
_entity.type
_entity.pdbx_description
1 polymer ?
#
loop_
_entity_poly.entity_id
_entity_poly.type
_entity_poly.pdbx_seq_one_letter_code
_entity_poly.pdbx_strand_id
1 'polypeptide(L)'
;MLGGADQKALFDYWHDRVRLTNLTRLGAREHVTTQELRHECTNYDELRRLKAVQELDELERCRVIAIIKYECTAKVLQRRTGLLRDYARQCEEQALDHRQKERGLLALITKLKDILKGRDVKILRLESRIESLQAENEALRTEQQQSKAESQLRKELDALQRAFEAEVERRKQLAKNNQSLGGRVAHTNRYRRERDELSEALRIERQTSQALRRELEQLLGGEQLGLDLAE
;
A
#
# COMPACT_ATOMS: atom_id res chain seq x y z
N MET A 1 -103.34 25.09 -13.62
CA MET A 1 -103.13 23.99 -12.65
C MET A 1 -102.69 22.75 -13.40
N LEU A 2 -101.40 22.66 -13.78
CA LEU A 2 -100.83 21.39 -14.26
C LEU A 2 -100.54 20.54 -13.03
N GLY A 3 -101.60 19.88 -12.55
CA GLY A 3 -101.50 18.86 -11.52
C GLY A 3 -100.69 17.68 -12.04
N GLY A 4 -99.69 17.26 -11.25
CA GLY A 4 -99.21 15.87 -11.25
C GLY A 4 -98.62 15.31 -12.55
N ALA A 5 -98.25 16.11 -13.55
CA ALA A 5 -97.40 15.61 -14.63
C ALA A 5 -96.08 15.14 -14.02
N ASP A 6 -95.80 13.86 -14.18
CA ASP A 6 -94.80 13.07 -13.47
C ASP A 6 -93.43 13.78 -13.41
N GLN A 7 -93.12 14.38 -12.25
CA GLN A 7 -91.88 15.17 -12.06
C GLN A 7 -90.64 14.33 -12.36
N LYS A 8 -90.75 13.02 -12.13
CA LYS A 8 -89.73 12.05 -12.46
C LYS A 8 -89.54 11.94 -13.97
N ALA A 9 -90.62 11.82 -14.75
CA ALA A 9 -90.53 11.77 -16.22
C ALA A 9 -89.90 13.06 -16.80
N LEU A 10 -90.20 14.23 -16.23
CA LEU A 10 -89.57 15.49 -16.63
C LEU A 10 -88.07 15.51 -16.31
N PHE A 11 -87.69 14.98 -15.14
CA PHE A 11 -86.30 14.88 -14.71
C PHE A 11 -85.53 13.90 -15.60
N ASP A 12 -86.06 12.69 -15.81
CA ASP A 12 -85.48 11.65 -16.67
C ASP A 12 -85.32 12.16 -18.11
N TYR A 13 -86.32 12.89 -18.62
CA TYR A 13 -86.27 13.50 -19.95
C TYR A 13 -85.07 14.44 -20.16
N TRP A 14 -84.74 15.25 -19.14
CA TRP A 14 -83.58 16.14 -19.21
C TRP A 14 -82.27 15.42 -18.89
N HIS A 15 -82.28 14.45 -17.98
CA HIS A 15 -81.12 13.62 -17.64
C HIS A 15 -80.49 12.96 -18.88
N ASP A 16 -81.34 12.38 -19.74
CA ASP A 16 -80.93 11.71 -20.97
C ASP A 16 -80.36 12.66 -22.03
N ARG A 17 -80.75 13.93 -21.99
CA ARG A 17 -80.33 14.96 -22.94
C ARG A 17 -79.05 15.68 -22.52
N VAL A 18 -78.63 15.58 -21.25
CA VAL A 18 -77.34 16.10 -20.80
C VAL A 18 -76.21 15.26 -21.37
N ARG A 19 -75.35 15.90 -22.15
CA ARG A 19 -74.14 15.31 -22.73
C ARG A 19 -72.92 15.95 -22.10
N LEU A 20 -71.96 15.11 -21.72
CA LEU A 20 -70.65 15.56 -21.26
C LEU A 20 -69.80 15.92 -22.47
N THR A 21 -69.13 17.07 -22.39
CA THR A 21 -68.19 17.58 -23.38
C THR A 21 -66.86 17.87 -22.71
N ASN A 22 -65.81 18.15 -23.50
CA ASN A 22 -64.50 18.58 -23.00
C ASN A 22 -63.92 17.69 -21.88
N LEU A 23 -63.80 16.38 -22.16
CA LEU A 23 -63.33 15.38 -21.19
C LEU A 23 -61.93 15.69 -20.64
N THR A 24 -61.10 16.38 -21.41
CA THR A 24 -59.76 16.81 -20.98
C THR A 24 -59.84 17.78 -19.80
N ARG A 25 -60.67 18.83 -19.89
CA ARG A 25 -60.87 19.79 -18.80
C ARG A 25 -61.61 19.16 -17.62
N LEU A 26 -62.56 18.26 -17.91
CA LEU A 26 -63.28 17.49 -16.89
C LEU A 26 -62.32 16.67 -16.01
N GLY A 27 -61.29 16.06 -16.62
CA GLY A 27 -60.24 15.31 -15.93
C GLY A 27 -59.06 16.14 -15.42
N ALA A 28 -59.09 17.47 -15.59
CA ALA A 28 -58.01 18.33 -15.13
C ALA A 28 -57.81 18.23 -13.61
N ARG A 29 -56.56 18.12 -13.18
CA ARG A 29 -56.18 17.91 -11.78
C ARG A 29 -56.28 19.17 -10.92
N GLU A 30 -56.23 20.33 -11.57
CA GLU A 30 -56.39 21.63 -10.93
C GLU A 30 -57.81 21.86 -10.45
N HIS A 31 -58.00 22.83 -9.56
CA HIS A 31 -59.34 23.23 -9.14
C HIS A 31 -60.07 23.92 -10.29
N VAL A 32 -61.26 23.45 -10.62
CA VAL A 32 -62.14 24.05 -11.64
C VAL A 32 -63.48 24.35 -10.97
N THR A 33 -64.01 25.55 -11.20
CA THR A 33 -65.26 25.98 -10.57
C THR A 33 -66.45 25.19 -11.12
N THR A 34 -67.47 24.96 -10.29
CA THR A 34 -68.70 24.24 -10.71
C THR A 34 -69.43 24.95 -11.85
N GLN A 35 -69.29 26.27 -11.95
CA GLN A 35 -69.84 27.05 -13.05
C GLN A 35 -69.14 26.69 -14.37
N GLU A 36 -67.82 26.81 -14.43
CA GLU A 36 -67.04 26.46 -15.63
C GLU A 36 -67.29 25.01 -16.05
N LEU A 37 -67.29 24.09 -15.08
CA LEU A 37 -67.60 22.69 -15.32
C LEU A 37 -68.98 22.47 -15.96
N ARG A 38 -70.01 23.18 -15.49
CA ARG A 38 -71.35 23.08 -16.07
C ARG A 38 -71.39 23.65 -17.49
N HIS A 39 -70.83 24.83 -17.70
CA HIS A 39 -70.96 25.56 -18.98
C HIS A 39 -70.04 24.99 -20.07
N GLU A 40 -68.81 24.59 -19.71
CA GLU A 40 -67.80 24.20 -20.69
C GLU A 40 -67.67 22.68 -20.87
N CYS A 41 -68.11 21.89 -19.89
CA CYS A 41 -68.03 20.43 -19.93
C CYS A 41 -69.41 19.76 -20.07
N THR A 42 -70.47 20.53 -20.34
CA THR A 42 -71.76 20.00 -20.80
C THR A 42 -72.35 20.84 -21.91
N ASN A 43 -73.44 20.35 -22.51
CA ASN A 43 -74.32 21.11 -23.40
C ASN A 43 -75.30 22.05 -22.67
N TYR A 44 -75.02 22.51 -21.44
CA TYR A 44 -75.92 23.35 -20.65
C TYR A 44 -76.43 24.59 -21.40
N ASP A 45 -75.51 25.32 -22.05
CA ASP A 45 -75.87 26.56 -22.76
C ASP A 45 -76.73 26.29 -24.00
N GLU A 46 -76.56 25.13 -24.64
CA GLU A 46 -77.39 24.68 -25.77
C GLU A 46 -78.80 24.30 -25.28
N LEU A 47 -78.89 23.49 -24.21
CA LEU A 47 -80.15 23.03 -23.65
C LEU A 47 -81.04 24.19 -23.19
N ARG A 48 -80.45 25.21 -22.56
CA ARG A 48 -81.18 26.42 -22.16
C ARG A 48 -81.73 27.20 -23.35
N ARG A 49 -81.03 27.20 -24.49
CA ARG A 49 -81.42 27.96 -25.70
C ARG A 49 -82.38 27.22 -26.62
N LEU A 50 -82.74 25.98 -26.30
CA LEU A 50 -83.69 25.21 -27.09
C LEU A 50 -85.02 25.95 -27.22
N LYS A 51 -85.56 25.98 -28.43
CA LYS A 51 -86.85 26.61 -28.74
C LYS A 51 -87.97 26.12 -27.81
N ALA A 52 -88.03 24.81 -27.58
CA ALA A 52 -88.96 24.16 -26.66
C ALA A 52 -88.86 24.60 -25.19
N VAL A 53 -87.73 25.19 -24.77
CA VAL A 53 -87.55 25.76 -23.43
C VAL A 53 -87.87 27.26 -23.43
N GLN A 54 -87.56 27.97 -24.51
CA GLN A 54 -87.80 29.41 -24.64
C GLN A 54 -89.28 29.76 -24.80
N GLU A 55 -90.05 28.89 -25.45
CA GLU A 55 -91.50 29.05 -25.68
C GLU A 55 -92.36 28.72 -24.46
N LEU A 56 -91.77 28.24 -23.36
CA LEU A 56 -92.48 27.97 -22.10
C LEU A 56 -92.81 29.27 -21.35
N ASP A 57 -93.90 29.23 -20.58
CA ASP A 57 -94.25 30.27 -19.61
C ASP A 57 -93.12 30.49 -18.60
N GLU A 58 -92.99 31.73 -18.09
CA GLU A 58 -91.87 32.15 -17.23
C GLU A 58 -91.63 31.20 -16.04
N LEU A 59 -92.70 30.77 -15.38
CA LEU A 59 -92.64 29.91 -14.19
C LEU A 59 -92.19 28.48 -14.56
N GLU A 60 -92.68 27.95 -15.67
CA GLU A 60 -92.30 26.63 -16.17
C GLU A 60 -90.88 26.62 -16.73
N ARG A 61 -90.51 27.68 -17.44
CA ARG A 61 -89.15 27.88 -17.94
C ARG A 61 -88.14 27.97 -16.82
N CYS A 62 -88.41 28.74 -15.77
CA CYS A 62 -87.56 28.80 -14.58
C CYS A 62 -87.36 27.42 -13.95
N ARG A 63 -88.44 26.62 -13.85
CA ARG A 63 -88.40 25.25 -13.32
C ARG A 63 -87.56 24.32 -14.19
N VAL A 64 -87.78 24.33 -15.51
CA VAL A 64 -87.03 23.50 -16.46
C VAL A 64 -85.54 23.87 -16.48
N ILE A 65 -85.21 25.16 -16.46
CA ILE A 65 -83.81 25.62 -16.39
C ILE A 65 -83.15 25.16 -15.08
N ALA A 66 -83.87 25.16 -13.96
CA ALA A 66 -83.35 24.66 -12.70
C ALA A 66 -83.03 23.15 -12.76
N ILE A 67 -83.89 22.36 -13.38
CA ILE A 67 -83.67 20.92 -13.62
C ILE A 67 -82.44 20.72 -14.51
N ILE A 68 -82.37 21.39 -15.67
CA ILE A 68 -81.24 21.32 -16.59
C ILE A 68 -79.92 21.71 -15.88
N LYS A 69 -79.94 22.78 -15.08
CA LYS A 69 -78.79 23.23 -14.30
C LYS A 69 -78.32 22.16 -13.32
N TYR A 70 -79.26 21.56 -12.59
CA TYR A 70 -78.95 20.49 -11.64
C TYR A 70 -78.36 19.29 -12.34
N GLU A 71 -79.00 18.78 -13.41
CA GLU A 71 -78.54 17.61 -14.15
C GLU A 71 -77.15 17.79 -14.76
N CYS A 72 -76.91 18.93 -15.42
CA CYS A 72 -75.59 19.25 -15.98
C CYS A 72 -74.52 19.31 -14.89
N THR A 73 -74.82 19.94 -13.75
CA THR A 73 -73.87 20.02 -12.63
C THR A 73 -73.62 18.66 -11.98
N ALA A 74 -74.66 17.88 -11.68
CA ALA A 74 -74.54 16.58 -11.04
C ALA A 74 -73.75 15.59 -11.89
N LYS A 75 -74.08 15.48 -13.18
CA LYS A 75 -73.43 14.53 -14.12
C LYS A 75 -71.94 14.84 -14.30
N VAL A 76 -71.58 16.11 -14.43
CA VAL A 76 -70.17 16.53 -14.52
C VAL A 76 -69.42 16.25 -13.24
N LEU A 77 -69.97 16.64 -12.08
CA LEU A 77 -69.31 16.44 -10.80
C LEU A 77 -69.09 14.95 -10.53
N GLN A 78 -70.12 14.11 -10.76
CA GLN A 78 -70.00 12.66 -10.59
C GLN A 78 -68.91 12.07 -11.48
N ARG A 79 -68.88 12.44 -12.77
CA ARG A 79 -67.85 11.94 -13.69
C ARG A 79 -66.45 12.43 -13.29
N ARG A 80 -66.30 13.71 -12.95
CA ARG A 80 -65.03 14.30 -12.49
C ARG A 80 -64.52 13.61 -11.23
N THR A 81 -65.39 13.39 -10.23
CA THR A 81 -65.03 12.65 -9.02
C THR A 81 -64.55 11.23 -9.35
N GLY A 82 -65.20 10.54 -10.29
CA GLY A 82 -64.72 9.24 -10.78
C GLY A 82 -63.30 9.30 -11.34
N LEU A 83 -63.05 10.22 -12.29
CA LEU A 83 -61.73 10.40 -12.91
C LEU A 83 -60.63 10.74 -11.89
N LEU A 84 -60.93 11.64 -10.94
CA LEU A 84 -59.97 12.03 -9.90
C LEU A 84 -59.68 10.89 -8.93
N ARG A 85 -60.67 10.04 -8.62
CA ARG A 85 -60.46 8.82 -7.80
C ARG A 85 -59.60 7.80 -8.53
N ASP A 86 -59.86 7.57 -9.81
CA ASP A 86 -59.05 6.64 -10.62
C ASP A 86 -57.60 7.13 -10.72
N TYR A 87 -57.40 8.43 -10.90
CA TYR A 87 -56.08 9.05 -10.87
C TYR A 87 -55.40 8.90 -9.50
N ALA A 88 -56.12 9.14 -8.39
CA ALA A 88 -55.57 8.96 -7.05
C ALA A 88 -55.12 7.51 -6.80
N ARG A 89 -55.91 6.52 -7.24
CA ARG A 89 -55.54 5.10 -7.18
C ARG A 89 -54.26 4.80 -7.97
N GLN A 90 -54.14 5.32 -9.19
CA GLN A 90 -52.92 5.16 -10.00
C GLN A 90 -51.69 5.75 -9.29
N CYS A 91 -51.84 6.92 -8.66
CA CYS A 91 -50.74 7.51 -7.88
C CYS A 91 -50.36 6.65 -6.67
N GLU A 92 -51.32 6.06 -5.97
CA GLU A 92 -51.07 5.15 -4.85
C GLU A 92 -50.35 3.88 -5.30
N GLU A 93 -50.80 3.26 -6.41
CA GLU A 93 -50.16 2.09 -7.00
C GLU A 93 -48.71 2.39 -7.42
N GLN A 94 -48.48 3.52 -8.10
CA GLN A 94 -47.15 3.97 -8.47
C GLN A 94 -46.26 4.23 -7.24
N ALA A 95 -46.80 4.87 -6.20
CA ALA A 95 -46.06 5.11 -4.96
C ALA A 95 -45.67 3.80 -4.26
N LEU A 96 -46.55 2.79 -4.29
CA LEU A 96 -46.26 1.46 -3.76
C LEU A 96 -45.17 0.75 -4.58
N ASP A 97 -45.25 0.77 -5.91
CA ASP A 97 -44.22 0.20 -6.79
C ASP A 97 -42.86 0.89 -6.60
N HIS A 98 -42.84 2.22 -6.51
CA HIS A 98 -41.62 2.97 -6.20
C HIS A 98 -41.03 2.59 -4.85
N ARG A 99 -41.85 2.46 -3.80
CA ARG A 99 -41.38 1.99 -2.47
C ARG A 99 -40.82 0.58 -2.50
N GLN A 100 -41.41 -0.32 -3.29
CA GLN A 100 -40.88 -1.69 -3.43
C GLN A 100 -39.53 -1.69 -4.15
N LYS A 101 -39.39 -0.93 -5.24
CA LYS A 101 -38.13 -0.74 -5.96
C LYS A 101 -37.05 -0.13 -5.06
N GLU A 102 -37.40 0.89 -4.29
CA GLU A 102 -36.49 1.53 -3.33
C GLU A 102 -35.97 0.52 -2.29
N ARG A 103 -36.86 -0.30 -1.71
CA ARG A 103 -36.46 -1.38 -0.78
C ARG A 103 -35.52 -2.39 -1.44
N GLY A 104 -35.79 -2.77 -2.68
CA GLY A 104 -34.92 -3.67 -3.45
C GLY A 104 -33.52 -3.07 -3.68
N LEU A 105 -33.45 -1.79 -4.05
CA LEU A 105 -32.19 -1.07 -4.21
C LEU A 105 -31.42 -0.94 -2.90
N LEU A 106 -32.10 -0.62 -1.80
CA LEU A 106 -31.47 -0.56 -0.47
C LEU A 106 -30.89 -1.91 -0.05
N ALA A 107 -31.62 -3.00 -0.28
CA ALA A 107 -31.11 -4.34 -0.01
C ALA A 107 -29.85 -4.66 -0.84
N LEU A 108 -29.83 -4.26 -2.12
CA LEU A 108 -28.67 -4.43 -2.98
C LEU A 108 -27.47 -3.58 -2.52
N ILE A 109 -27.71 -2.32 -2.13
CA ILE A 109 -26.68 -1.46 -1.55
C ILE A 109 -26.07 -2.08 -0.30
N THR A 110 -26.89 -2.64 0.60
CA THR A 110 -26.40 -3.32 1.81
C THR A 110 -25.51 -4.51 1.45
N LYS A 111 -25.94 -5.37 0.51
CA LYS A 111 -25.11 -6.50 0.03
C LYS A 111 -23.77 -6.03 -0.54
N LEU A 112 -23.77 -4.97 -1.35
CA LEU A 112 -22.53 -4.41 -1.91
C LEU A 112 -21.62 -3.86 -0.81
N LYS A 113 -22.17 -3.16 0.19
CA LYS A 113 -21.40 -2.68 1.35
C LYS A 113 -20.75 -3.83 2.11
N ASP A 114 -21.46 -4.93 2.32
CA ASP A 114 -20.92 -6.09 3.03
C ASP A 114 -19.81 -6.78 2.22
N ILE A 115 -19.96 -6.88 0.90
CA ILE A 115 -18.90 -7.38 0.01
C ILE A 115 -17.66 -6.49 0.07
N LEU A 116 -17.83 -5.17 0.02
CA LEU A 116 -16.71 -4.22 0.11
C LEU A 116 -15.97 -4.35 1.45
N LYS A 117 -16.69 -4.38 2.58
CA LYS A 117 -16.09 -4.62 3.90
C LYS A 117 -15.33 -5.95 3.95
N GLY A 118 -15.89 -7.02 3.37
CA GLY A 118 -15.22 -8.32 3.30
C GLY A 118 -13.91 -8.27 2.49
N ARG A 119 -13.87 -7.46 1.42
CA ARG A 119 -12.66 -7.21 0.64
C ARG A 119 -11.64 -6.38 1.41
N ASP A 120 -12.06 -5.35 2.13
CA ASP A 120 -11.17 -4.50 2.94
C ASP A 120 -10.45 -5.34 4.01
N VAL A 121 -11.17 -6.25 4.68
CA VAL A 121 -10.56 -7.19 5.64
C VAL A 121 -9.54 -8.10 4.96
N LYS A 122 -9.81 -8.55 3.73
CA LYS A 122 -8.85 -9.37 2.98
C LYS A 122 -7.61 -8.59 2.58
N ILE A 123 -7.77 -7.32 2.19
CA ILE A 123 -6.66 -6.41 1.87
C ILE A 123 -5.77 -6.23 3.10
N LEU A 124 -6.34 -5.87 4.25
CA LEU A 124 -5.59 -5.71 5.51
C LEU A 124 -4.80 -6.96 5.91
N ARG A 125 -5.38 -8.15 5.75
CA ARG A 125 -4.68 -9.43 6.02
C ARG A 125 -3.53 -9.70 5.05
N LEU A 126 -3.67 -9.28 3.79
CA LEU A 126 -2.61 -9.43 2.79
C LEU A 126 -1.49 -8.43 3.04
N GLU A 127 -1.82 -7.19 3.39
CA GLU A 127 -0.85 -6.15 3.78
C GLU A 127 -0.02 -6.61 4.98
N SER A 128 -0.66 -7.07 6.06
CA SER A 128 0.06 -7.59 7.24
C SER A 128 0.97 -8.77 6.90
N ARG A 129 0.57 -9.63 5.96
CA ARG A 129 1.37 -10.77 5.53
C ARG A 129 2.55 -10.34 4.66
N ILE A 130 2.38 -9.31 3.83
CA ILE A 130 3.48 -8.73 3.05
C ILE A 130 4.51 -8.12 4.00
N GLU A 131 4.08 -7.34 5.00
CA GLU A 131 4.98 -6.76 6.00
C GLU A 131 5.76 -7.84 6.75
N SER A 132 5.09 -8.93 7.20
CA SER A 132 5.79 -10.03 7.88
C SER A 132 6.83 -10.71 6.98
N LEU A 133 6.50 -10.91 5.69
CA LEU A 133 7.42 -11.55 4.73
C LEU A 133 8.57 -10.62 4.34
N GLN A 134 8.36 -9.30 4.35
CA GLN A 134 9.42 -8.32 4.15
C GLN A 134 10.40 -8.33 5.32
N ALA A 135 9.91 -8.32 6.55
CA ALA A 135 10.74 -8.43 7.75
C ALA A 135 11.55 -9.74 7.77
N GLU A 136 10.93 -10.88 7.42
CA GLU A 136 11.62 -12.16 7.32
C GLU A 136 12.70 -12.16 6.22
N ASN A 137 12.41 -11.58 5.05
CA ASN A 137 13.41 -11.43 3.99
C ASN A 137 14.58 -10.54 4.40
N GLU A 138 14.32 -9.46 5.13
CA GLU A 138 15.37 -8.58 5.64
C GLU A 138 16.25 -9.30 6.67
N ALA A 139 15.66 -10.06 7.59
CA ALA A 139 16.39 -10.89 8.54
C ALA A 139 17.26 -11.94 7.84
N LEU A 140 16.72 -12.65 6.85
CA LEU A 140 17.50 -13.62 6.08
C LEU A 140 18.64 -12.96 5.29
N ARG A 141 18.44 -11.74 4.77
CA ARG A 141 19.50 -10.99 4.09
C ARG A 141 20.61 -10.59 5.06
N THR A 142 20.29 -10.15 6.27
CA THR A 142 21.30 -9.78 7.27
C THR A 142 22.05 -11.03 7.76
N GLU A 143 21.36 -12.14 8.03
CA GLU A 143 22.00 -13.42 8.37
C GLU A 143 22.94 -13.89 7.24
N GLN A 144 22.52 -13.77 5.99
CA GLN A 144 23.37 -14.13 4.85
C GLN A 144 24.60 -13.24 4.73
N GLN A 145 24.48 -11.94 5.01
CA GLN A 145 25.62 -11.01 5.04
C GLN A 145 26.58 -11.34 6.19
N GLN A 146 26.06 -11.63 7.38
CA GLN A 146 26.86 -12.05 8.53
C GLN A 146 27.60 -13.36 8.24
N SER A 147 26.92 -14.36 7.70
CA SER A 147 27.55 -15.64 7.32
C SER A 147 28.66 -15.45 6.28
N LYS A 148 28.49 -14.54 5.31
CA LYS A 148 29.54 -14.19 4.36
C LYS A 148 30.74 -13.51 5.04
N ALA A 149 30.49 -12.57 5.95
CA ALA A 149 31.55 -11.89 6.71
C ALA A 149 32.31 -12.87 7.61
N GLU A 150 31.61 -13.76 8.31
CA GLU A 150 32.23 -14.83 9.10
C GLU A 150 33.09 -15.76 8.24
N SER A 151 32.61 -16.14 7.06
CA SER A 151 33.41 -16.95 6.13
C SER A 151 34.67 -16.23 5.67
N GLN A 152 34.64 -14.91 5.46
CA GLN A 152 35.81 -14.12 5.11
C GLN A 152 36.80 -14.05 6.28
N LEU A 153 36.33 -13.75 7.49
CA LEU A 153 37.14 -13.73 8.70
C LEU A 153 37.83 -15.07 8.96
N ARG A 154 37.13 -16.20 8.76
CA ARG A 154 37.74 -17.54 8.88
C ARG A 154 38.88 -17.73 7.88
N LYS A 155 38.72 -17.28 6.63
CA LYS A 155 39.80 -17.36 5.62
C LYS A 155 41.00 -16.48 6.01
N GLU A 156 40.75 -15.29 6.54
CA GLU A 156 41.82 -14.38 7.00
C GLU A 156 42.55 -14.97 8.22
N LEU A 157 41.83 -15.55 9.17
CA LEU A 157 42.42 -16.26 10.31
C LEU A 157 43.28 -17.44 9.87
N ASP A 158 42.77 -18.29 8.95
CA ASP A 158 43.55 -19.40 8.40
C ASP A 158 44.83 -18.92 7.70
N ALA A 159 44.74 -17.82 6.95
CA ALA A 159 45.89 -17.22 6.27
C ALA A 159 46.92 -16.65 7.27
N LEU A 160 46.45 -15.93 8.30
CA LEU A 160 47.30 -15.41 9.37
C LEU A 160 47.96 -16.54 10.17
N GLN A 161 47.23 -17.62 10.46
CA GLN A 161 47.78 -18.76 11.17
C GLN A 161 48.91 -19.42 10.37
N ARG A 162 48.73 -19.62 9.06
CA ARG A 162 49.80 -20.11 8.18
C ARG A 162 51.00 -19.17 8.12
N ALA A 163 50.76 -17.86 8.03
CA ALA A 163 51.83 -16.87 8.03
C ALA A 163 52.61 -16.85 9.35
N PHE A 164 51.91 -17.00 10.48
CA PHE A 164 52.51 -17.11 11.80
C PHE A 164 53.37 -18.37 11.93
N GLU A 165 52.85 -19.54 11.51
CA GLU A 165 53.60 -20.79 11.51
C GLU A 165 54.88 -20.69 10.65
N ALA A 166 54.77 -20.08 9.47
CA ALA A 166 55.93 -19.83 8.60
C ALA A 166 56.99 -18.93 9.27
N GLU A 167 56.56 -17.88 9.98
CA GLU A 167 57.48 -16.98 10.68
C GLU A 167 58.10 -17.66 11.91
N VAL A 168 57.37 -18.54 12.61
CA VAL A 168 57.92 -19.37 13.69
C VAL A 168 59.02 -20.29 13.16
N GLU A 169 58.80 -20.97 12.04
CA GLU A 169 59.83 -21.82 11.41
C GLU A 169 61.03 -20.99 10.92
N ARG A 170 60.78 -19.81 10.34
CA ARG A 170 61.85 -18.88 9.96
C ARG A 170 62.69 -18.46 11.16
N ARG A 171 62.07 -18.14 12.30
CA ARG A 171 62.77 -17.79 13.55
C ARG A 171 63.60 -18.96 14.08
N LYS A 172 63.07 -20.19 14.05
CA LYS A 172 63.84 -21.39 14.42
C LYS A 172 65.07 -21.57 13.52
N GLN A 173 64.93 -21.35 12.22
CA GLN A 173 66.05 -21.46 11.28
C GLN A 173 67.10 -20.37 11.51
N LEU A 174 66.68 -19.12 11.75
CA LEU A 174 67.58 -18.02 12.09
C LEU A 174 68.33 -18.29 13.40
N ALA A 175 67.66 -18.85 14.42
CA ALA A 175 68.31 -19.23 15.67
C ALA A 175 69.41 -20.27 15.45
N LYS A 176 69.15 -21.33 14.66
CA LYS A 176 70.17 -22.33 14.27
C LYS A 176 71.35 -21.70 13.52
N ASN A 177 71.05 -20.84 12.54
CA ASN A 177 72.09 -20.15 11.77
C ASN A 177 72.94 -19.24 12.66
N ASN A 178 72.34 -18.45 13.54
CA ASN A 178 73.06 -17.59 14.48
C ASN A 178 73.93 -18.40 15.45
N GLN A 179 73.46 -19.54 15.95
CA GLN A 179 74.27 -20.44 16.77
C GLN A 179 75.49 -20.96 15.99
N SER A 180 75.29 -21.37 14.73
CA SER A 180 76.39 -21.84 13.88
C SER A 180 77.43 -20.74 13.57
N LEU A 181 76.97 -19.50 13.33
CA LEU A 181 77.84 -18.34 13.09
C LEU A 181 78.59 -17.95 14.35
N GLY A 182 77.92 -17.93 15.51
CA GLY A 182 78.56 -17.70 16.80
C GLY A 182 79.67 -18.72 17.09
N GLY A 183 79.44 -20.01 16.79
CA GLY A 183 80.46 -21.05 16.86
C GLY A 183 81.65 -20.77 15.94
N ARG A 184 81.40 -20.42 14.67
CA ARG A 184 82.49 -20.07 13.72
C ARG A 184 83.29 -18.86 14.18
N VAL A 185 82.63 -17.82 14.67
CA VAL A 185 83.27 -16.61 15.21
C VAL A 185 84.11 -16.94 16.44
N ALA A 186 83.62 -17.81 17.32
CA ALA A 186 84.39 -18.29 18.46
C ALA A 186 85.65 -19.06 18.02
N HIS A 187 85.53 -19.95 17.02
CA HIS A 187 86.68 -20.66 16.46
C HIS A 187 87.69 -19.71 15.79
N THR A 188 87.25 -18.76 14.96
CA THR A 188 88.18 -17.81 14.32
C THR A 188 88.86 -16.90 15.34
N ASN A 189 88.15 -16.45 16.37
CA ASN A 189 88.76 -15.69 17.47
C ASN A 189 89.76 -16.54 18.26
N ARG A 190 89.47 -17.83 18.50
CA ARG A 190 90.41 -18.76 19.13
C ARG A 190 91.66 -18.97 18.29
N TYR A 191 91.53 -19.27 17.00
CA TYR A 191 92.67 -19.42 16.09
C TYR A 191 93.49 -18.13 15.97
N ARG A 192 92.84 -16.96 16.00
CA ARG A 192 93.54 -15.67 16.03
C ARG A 192 94.37 -15.54 17.31
N ARG A 193 93.80 -15.85 18.49
CA ARG A 193 94.53 -15.84 19.76
C ARG A 193 95.71 -16.82 19.74
N GLU A 194 95.47 -18.06 19.33
CA GLU A 194 96.54 -19.08 19.22
C GLU A 194 97.65 -18.63 18.27
N ARG A 195 97.31 -17.96 17.16
CA ARG A 195 98.29 -17.39 16.22
C ARG A 195 99.06 -16.22 16.81
N ASP A 196 98.39 -15.33 17.53
CA ASP A 196 99.01 -14.17 18.17
C ASP A 196 99.98 -14.67 19.28
N GLU A 197 99.54 -15.60 20.12
CA GLU A 197 100.37 -16.29 21.13
C GLU A 197 101.60 -16.99 20.51
N LEU A 198 101.43 -17.70 19.39
CA LEU A 198 102.55 -18.31 18.65
C LEU A 198 103.50 -17.25 18.07
N SER A 199 102.97 -16.10 17.63
CA SER A 199 103.79 -15.00 17.11
C SER A 199 104.62 -14.35 18.21
N GLU A 200 104.04 -14.17 19.41
CA GLU A 200 104.77 -13.74 20.60
C GLU A 200 105.84 -14.76 21.01
N ALA A 201 105.49 -16.05 21.06
CA ALA A 201 106.45 -17.12 21.38
C ALA A 201 107.63 -17.15 20.39
N LEU A 202 107.37 -17.00 19.09
CA LEU A 202 108.41 -16.92 18.05
C LEU A 202 109.28 -15.66 18.22
N ARG A 203 108.70 -14.53 18.61
CA ARG A 203 109.44 -13.29 18.87
C ARG A 203 110.38 -13.46 20.07
N ILE A 204 109.90 -14.08 21.15
CA ILE A 204 110.72 -14.39 22.33
C ILE A 204 111.85 -15.35 21.94
N GLU A 205 111.55 -16.44 21.22
CA GLU A 205 112.57 -17.40 20.75
C GLU A 205 113.64 -16.72 19.91
N ARG A 206 113.24 -15.86 18.96
CA ARG A 206 114.20 -15.10 18.14
C ARG A 206 115.06 -14.17 18.97
N GLN A 207 114.50 -13.50 19.97
CA GLN A 207 115.25 -12.64 20.89
C GLN A 207 116.22 -13.45 21.74
N THR A 208 115.81 -14.61 22.25
CA THR A 208 116.69 -15.51 23.01
C THR A 208 117.77 -16.12 22.12
N SER A 209 117.45 -16.53 20.90
CA SER A 209 118.44 -17.01 19.91
C SER A 209 119.43 -15.91 19.52
N GLN A 210 118.98 -14.66 19.38
CA GLN A 210 119.89 -13.53 19.15
C GLN A 210 120.75 -13.21 20.37
N ALA A 211 120.20 -13.28 21.58
CA ALA A 211 120.95 -13.09 22.82
C ALA A 211 122.02 -14.17 22.99
N LEU A 212 121.66 -15.44 22.79
CA LEU A 212 122.59 -16.58 22.82
C LEU A 212 123.65 -16.50 21.72
N ARG A 213 123.31 -16.03 20.52
CA ARG A 213 124.30 -15.77 19.46
C ARG A 213 125.29 -14.68 19.85
N ARG A 214 124.83 -13.61 20.50
CA ARG A 214 125.71 -12.55 21.04
C ARG A 214 126.58 -13.06 22.18
N GLU A 215 126.06 -13.92 23.06
CA GLU A 215 126.85 -14.56 24.12
C GLU A 215 127.90 -15.53 23.55
N LEU A 216 127.56 -16.31 22.51
CA LEU A 216 128.53 -17.15 21.78
C LEU A 216 129.61 -16.31 21.08
N GLU A 217 129.24 -15.18 20.45
CA GLU A 217 130.20 -14.25 19.85
C GLU A 217 131.10 -13.59 20.90
N GLN A 218 130.60 -13.34 22.12
CA GLN A 218 131.42 -12.85 23.25
C GLN A 218 132.36 -13.90 23.82
N LEU A 219 131.93 -15.17 23.88
CA LEU A 219 132.79 -16.29 24.32
C LEU A 219 133.90 -16.58 23.28
N LEU A 220 133.58 -16.56 21.99
CA LEU A 220 134.55 -16.73 20.90
C LEU A 220 135.50 -15.53 20.73
N GLY A 221 135.06 -14.32 21.12
CA GLY A 221 135.91 -13.13 21.17
C GLY A 221 136.78 -13.01 22.43
N GLY A 222 136.44 -13.74 23.50
CA GLY A 222 137.16 -13.76 24.77
C GLY A 222 138.29 -14.79 24.88
N GLU A 223 138.30 -15.82 24.02
CA GLU A 223 139.27 -16.93 24.04
C GLU A 223 140.57 -16.68 23.26
N GLN A 224 140.82 -15.47 22.73
CA GLN A 224 142.04 -15.19 21.92
C GLN A 224 143.10 -14.28 22.56
N LEU A 225 142.96 -13.82 23.81
CA LEU A 225 143.99 -12.97 24.44
C LEU A 225 144.24 -13.29 25.93
N GLY A 226 144.61 -14.54 26.22
CA GLY A 226 145.14 -14.89 27.53
C GLY A 226 145.74 -16.28 27.59
N LEU A 227 147.09 -16.32 27.61
CA LEU A 227 148.01 -17.45 27.87
C LEU A 227 148.40 -18.22 26.59
N ASP A 228 149.65 -18.14 26.10
CA ASP A 228 150.85 -18.50 26.86
C ASP A 228 152.04 -17.52 26.77
N LEU A 229 152.68 -17.33 27.94
CA LEU A 229 154.08 -16.96 28.12
C LEU A 229 154.82 -18.25 28.52
N ALA A 230 155.84 -18.66 27.75
CA ALA A 230 157.10 -19.35 28.14
C ALA A 230 157.57 -20.39 27.09
N GLU A 231 158.39 -19.95 26.13
CA GLU A 231 159.81 -20.31 25.92
C GLU A 231 160.34 -19.64 24.64
#